data_AF-A0A1B6AF79-F1
#
_entry.id   AF-A0A1B6AF79-F1
#
_cell.length_a   1.000
_cell.length_b   1.000
_cell.length_c   1.000
_cell.angle_alpha   90.00
_cell.angle_beta   90.00
_cell.angle_gamma   90.00
#
_symmetry.space_group_name_H-M   'P 1'
#
loop_
_entity.id
_entity.type
_entity.pdbx_description
1 polymer ?
#
loop_
_entity_poly.entity_id
_entity_poly.type
_entity_poly.pdbx_seq_one_letter_code
_entity_poly.pdbx_strand_id
1 'polypeptide(L)'
;MNNELMHALDEAWDPDTGFLGKLRDGIFDRAAGAEYVQLLGRVAPFDGMVDSELVRLIWFAPMFTEWQIDRAARTEEEKLELSRISDRIQEKVMEIIGVP
;
A
#
# COMPACT_ATOMS: atom_id res chain seq x y z
N MET A 1 18.71 1.79 2.03
CA MET A 1 17.56 2.41 1.34
C MET A 1 17.60 3.93 1.52
N ASN A 2 17.00 4.73 0.64
CA ASN A 2 16.93 6.19 0.83
C ASN A 2 16.01 6.53 2.01
N ASN A 3 16.47 7.35 2.98
CA ASN A 3 15.68 7.76 4.14
C ASN A 3 14.36 8.45 3.74
N GLU A 4 14.35 9.18 2.63
CA GLU A 4 13.15 9.83 2.11
C GLU A 4 12.10 8.81 1.65
N LEU A 5 12.53 7.66 1.12
CA LEU A 5 11.62 6.60 0.68
C LEU A 5 10.97 5.91 1.87
N MET A 6 11.74 5.66 2.93
CA MET A 6 11.24 5.10 4.18
C MET A 6 10.22 6.04 4.85
N HIS A 7 10.53 7.33 4.88
CA HIS A 7 9.61 8.36 5.38
C HIS A 7 8.30 8.37 4.60
N ALA A 8 8.35 8.37 3.26
CA ALA A 8 7.15 8.36 2.43
C ALA A 8 6.30 7.08 2.63
N LEU A 9 6.94 5.92 2.88
CA LEU A 9 6.24 4.67 3.18
C LEU A 9 5.58 4.69 4.56
N ASP A 10 6.18 5.36 5.55
CA ASP A 10 5.59 5.58 6.87
C ASP A 10 4.41 6.58 6.78
N GLU A 11 4.59 7.68 6.03
CA GLU A 11 3.55 8.69 5.76
C GLU A 11 2.33 8.09 5.02
N ALA A 12 2.48 6.99 4.29
CA ALA A 12 1.33 6.30 3.68
C ALA A 12 0.27 5.86 4.72
N TRP A 13 0.67 5.72 5.99
CA TRP A 13 -0.20 5.36 7.12
C TRP A 13 -0.79 6.56 7.87
N ASP A 14 -0.39 7.78 7.52
CA ASP A 14 -0.94 9.01 8.09
C ASP A 14 -2.43 9.18 7.71
N PRO A 15 -3.33 9.45 8.66
CA PRO A 15 -4.77 9.50 8.40
C PRO A 15 -5.21 10.63 7.47
N ASP A 16 -4.50 11.76 7.48
CA ASP A 16 -4.90 12.95 6.74
C ASP A 16 -4.35 12.95 5.31
N THR A 17 -3.14 12.42 5.13
CA THR A 17 -2.39 12.53 3.87
C THR A 17 -2.19 11.19 3.18
N GLY A 18 -2.00 10.11 3.93
CA GLY A 18 -1.65 8.78 3.44
C GLY A 18 -2.84 7.96 2.93
N PHE A 19 -2.61 7.14 1.90
CA PHE A 19 -3.64 6.26 1.36
C PHE A 19 -4.16 5.24 2.39
N LEU A 20 -3.25 4.56 3.10
CA LEU A 20 -3.62 3.53 4.07
C LEU A 20 -4.27 4.16 5.32
N GLY A 21 -3.84 5.36 5.71
CA GLY A 21 -4.49 6.13 6.76
C GLY A 21 -5.92 6.53 6.40
N LYS A 22 -6.14 7.13 5.22
CA LYS A 22 -7.50 7.45 4.73
C LYS A 22 -8.40 6.20 4.62
N LEU A 23 -7.86 5.08 4.14
CA LEU A 23 -8.60 3.82 4.10
C LEU A 23 -9.01 3.33 5.49
N ARG A 24 -8.15 3.51 6.51
CA ARG A 24 -8.48 3.19 7.90
C ARG A 24 -9.72 3.94 8.37
N ASP A 25 -9.91 5.18 7.92
CA ASP A 25 -11.07 6.01 8.22
C ASP A 25 -12.28 5.74 7.31
N GLY A 26 -12.17 4.78 6.39
CA GLY A 26 -13.23 4.41 5.45
C GLY A 26 -13.39 5.40 4.30
N ILE A 27 -12.30 6.10 3.96
CA ILE A 27 -12.22 7.07 2.87
C ILE A 27 -11.38 6.46 1.74
N PHE A 28 -12.02 6.18 0.60
CA PHE A 28 -11.30 5.76 -0.60
C PHE A 28 -10.88 6.97 -1.43
N ASP A 29 -9.58 7.27 -1.43
CA ASP A 29 -8.95 8.26 -2.28
C ASP A 29 -8.20 7.57 -3.43
N ARG A 30 -8.80 7.59 -4.63
CA ARG A 30 -8.27 6.93 -5.84
C ARG A 30 -6.88 7.42 -6.20
N ALA A 31 -6.62 8.73 -6.07
CA ALA A 31 -5.34 9.33 -6.43
C ALA A 31 -4.25 8.89 -5.46
N ALA A 32 -4.52 8.96 -4.15
CA ALA A 32 -3.58 8.52 -3.12
C ALA A 32 -3.24 7.02 -3.27
N GLY A 33 -4.21 6.17 -3.64
CA GLY A 33 -3.95 4.75 -3.89
C GLY A 33 -3.03 4.50 -5.09
N ALA A 34 -3.23 5.24 -6.18
CA ALA A 34 -2.34 5.15 -7.35
C ALA A 34 -0.92 5.66 -7.03
N GLU A 35 -0.79 6.71 -6.23
CA GLU A 35 0.49 7.22 -5.73
C GLU A 35 1.20 6.23 -4.82
N TYR A 36 0.48 5.56 -3.92
CA TYR A 36 1.05 4.54 -3.05
C TYR A 36 1.60 3.34 -3.84
N VAL A 37 0.89 2.88 -4.88
CA VAL A 37 1.41 1.82 -5.77
C VAL A 37 2.67 2.27 -6.51
N GLN A 38 2.73 3.53 -6.96
CA GLN A 38 3.94 4.09 -7.59
C GLN A 38 5.09 4.20 -6.59
N LEU A 39 4.80 4.56 -5.33
CA LEU A 39 5.78 4.62 -4.25
C LEU A 39 6.42 3.24 -4.00
N LEU A 40 5.61 2.18 -3.90
CA LEU A 40 6.09 0.81 -3.79
C LEU A 40 6.96 0.42 -5.00
N GLY A 41 6.59 0.84 -6.21
CA GLY A 41 7.36 0.59 -7.43
C GLY A 41 8.75 1.26 -7.48
N ARG A 42 9.08 2.16 -6.55
CA ARG A 42 10.42 2.76 -6.41
C ARG A 42 11.36 1.94 -5.52
N VAL A 43 10.83 0.96 -4.78
CA VAL A 43 11.61 0.07 -3.94
C VAL A 43 12.27 -0.99 -4.83
N ALA A 44 13.53 -1.30 -4.55
CA ALA A 44 14.23 -2.36 -5.28
C ALA A 44 13.56 -3.73 -5.03
N PRO A 45 13.50 -4.61 -6.05
CA PRO A 45 12.96 -5.94 -5.88
C PRO A 45 13.85 -6.79 -4.96
N PHE A 46 13.27 -7.85 -4.39
CA PHE A 46 13.93 -8.78 -3.50
C PHE A 46 15.17 -9.41 -4.13
N ASP A 47 16.30 -9.36 -3.42
CA ASP A 47 17.60 -9.89 -3.85
C ASP A 47 18.18 -10.95 -2.89
N GLY A 48 17.37 -11.43 -1.93
CA GLY A 48 17.77 -12.40 -0.90
C GLY A 48 17.85 -11.80 0.50
N MET A 49 17.89 -10.47 0.64
CA MET A 49 17.81 -9.78 1.94
C MET A 49 16.84 -8.59 1.85
N VAL A 50 16.14 -8.30 2.95
CA VAL A 50 15.24 -7.14 3.05
C VAL A 50 15.49 -6.43 4.36
N ASP A 51 15.46 -5.11 4.33
CA ASP A 51 15.50 -4.28 5.52
C ASP A 51 14.27 -4.57 6.41
N SER A 52 14.50 -4.85 7.70
CA SER A 52 13.41 -5.14 8.64
C SER A 52 12.43 -3.99 8.83
N GLU A 53 12.91 -2.75 8.73
CA GLU A 53 12.06 -1.56 8.83
C GLU A 53 11.16 -1.44 7.60
N LEU A 54 11.68 -1.76 6.41
CA LEU A 54 10.87 -1.81 5.19
C LEU A 54 9.78 -2.85 5.33
N VAL A 55 10.15 -4.06 5.75
CA VAL A 55 9.18 -5.14 6.01
C VAL A 55 8.09 -4.60 6.92
N ARG A 56 8.43 -4.03 8.08
CA ARG A 56 7.49 -3.46 9.06
C ARG A 56 6.48 -2.50 8.44
N LEU A 57 6.89 -1.68 7.48
CA LEU A 57 6.05 -0.67 6.84
C LEU A 57 5.07 -1.24 5.81
N ILE A 58 5.47 -2.27 5.05
CA ILE A 58 4.71 -2.69 3.86
C ILE A 58 4.06 -4.07 3.99
N TRP A 59 4.55 -4.95 4.88
CA TRP A 59 4.11 -6.36 4.94
C TRP A 59 2.59 -6.50 5.16
N PHE A 60 2.00 -5.58 5.92
CA PHE A 60 0.58 -5.62 6.29
C PHE A 60 -0.31 -4.89 5.27
N ALA A 61 0.25 -4.04 4.42
CA ALA A 61 -0.51 -3.17 3.52
C ALA A 61 -1.47 -3.93 2.58
N PRO A 62 -1.11 -5.08 1.96
CA PRO A 62 -2.01 -5.80 1.08
C PRO A 62 -3.25 -6.33 1.81
N MET A 63 -3.05 -7.10 2.87
CA MET A 63 -4.13 -7.67 3.69
C MET A 63 -5.00 -6.57 4.31
N PHE A 64 -4.38 -5.49 4.78
CA PHE A 64 -5.12 -4.33 5.27
C PHE A 64 -6.02 -3.72 4.19
N THR A 65 -5.49 -3.50 2.98
CA THR A 65 -6.24 -2.90 1.87
C THR A 65 -7.43 -3.77 1.47
N GLU A 66 -7.22 -5.09 1.38
CA GLU A 66 -8.28 -6.06 1.09
C GLU A 66 -9.44 -5.94 2.09
N TRP A 67 -9.13 -5.89 3.39
CA TRP A 67 -10.13 -5.75 4.45
C TRP A 67 -10.90 -4.42 4.41
N GLN A 68 -10.32 -3.37 3.81
CA GLN A 68 -10.97 -2.08 3.70
C GLN A 68 -11.88 -1.94 2.46
N ILE A 69 -11.85 -2.89 1.50
CA ILE A 69 -12.63 -2.79 0.24
C ILE A 69 -14.10 -2.51 0.53
N ASP A 70 -14.76 -3.40 1.28
CA ASP A 70 -16.20 -3.26 1.57
C ASP A 70 -16.53 -2.13 2.55
N ARG A 71 -15.53 -1.65 3.31
CA ARG A 71 -15.71 -0.59 4.31
C ARG A 71 -15.57 0.81 3.72
N ALA A 72 -14.64 1.00 2.79
CA ALA A 72 -14.30 2.31 2.24
C ALA A 72 -15.03 2.62 0.92
N ALA A 73 -15.26 1.62 0.07
CA ALA A 73 -15.95 1.81 -1.20
C ALA A 73 -17.46 1.98 -1.00
N ARG A 74 -18.06 2.96 -1.68
CA ARG A 74 -19.49 3.30 -1.62
C ARG A 74 -20.27 2.83 -2.84
N THR A 75 -19.58 2.45 -3.90
CA THR A 75 -20.18 1.98 -5.16
C THR A 75 -19.46 0.72 -5.64
N GLU A 76 -20.11 -0.06 -6.53
CA GLU A 76 -19.49 -1.22 -7.16
C GLU A 76 -18.29 -0.85 -8.05
N GLU A 77 -18.32 0.36 -8.64
CA GLU A 77 -17.17 0.90 -9.38
C GLU A 77 -15.97 1.14 -8.45
N GLU A 78 -16.20 1.78 -7.30
CA GLU A 78 -15.16 2.02 -6.30
C GLU A 78 -14.61 0.72 -5.72
N LYS A 79 -15.47 -0.27 -5.49
CA LYS A 79 -15.02 -1.61 -5.05
C LYS A 79 -14.08 -2.22 -6.08
N LEU A 80 -14.48 -2.22 -7.36
CA LEU A 80 -13.65 -2.78 -8.43
C LEU A 80 -12.31 -2.05 -8.57
N GLU A 81 -12.30 -0.73 -8.42
CA GLU A 81 -11.06 0.05 -8.44
C GLU A 81 -10.17 -0.20 -7.24
N LEU A 82 -10.74 -0.23 -6.03
CA LEU A 82 -9.98 -0.50 -4.81
C LEU A 82 -9.46 -1.95 -4.80
N SER A 83 -10.22 -2.93 -5.31
CA SER A 83 -9.74 -4.29 -5.55
C SER A 83 -8.52 -4.31 -6.47
N ARG A 84 -8.57 -3.61 -7.61
CA ARG A 84 -7.42 -3.52 -8.53
C ARG A 84 -6.20 -2.86 -7.89
N ILE A 85 -6.40 -1.86 -7.03
CA ILE A 85 -5.30 -1.25 -6.27
C ILE A 85 -4.74 -2.25 -5.26
N SER A 86 -5.61 -2.98 -4.54
CA SER A 86 -5.22 -4.03 -3.60
C SER A 86 -4.38 -5.10 -4.27
N ASP A 87 -4.78 -5.59 -5.45
CA ASP A 87 -4.02 -6.58 -6.23
C ASP A 87 -2.63 -6.05 -6.59
N ARG A 88 -2.54 -4.79 -7.05
CA ARG A 88 -1.26 -4.17 -7.40
C ARG A 88 -0.35 -3.94 -6.18
N ILE A 89 -0.93 -3.62 -5.02
CA ILE A 89 -0.18 -3.53 -3.76
C ILE A 89 0.37 -4.92 -3.40
N GLN A 90 -0.45 -5.96 -3.48
CA GLN A 90 -0.02 -7.34 -3.23
C GLN A 90 1.13 -7.74 -4.16
N GLU A 91 0.99 -7.51 -5.47
CA GLU A 91 2.05 -7.75 -6.47
C GLU A 91 3.36 -7.06 -6.10
N LYS A 92 3.30 -5.75 -5.81
CA LYS A 92 4.49 -4.98 -5.47
C LYS A 92 5.13 -5.42 -4.16
N VAL A 93 4.33 -5.72 -3.14
CA VAL A 93 4.89 -6.21 -1.88
C VAL A 93 5.58 -7.55 -2.10
N MET A 94 5.00 -8.49 -2.86
CA MET A 94 5.65 -9.76 -3.21
C MET A 94 6.95 -9.57 -4.00
N GLU A 95 7.00 -8.60 -4.93
CA GLU A 95 8.24 -8.27 -5.64
C GLU A 95 9.34 -7.75 -4.69
N ILE A 96 8.96 -7.00 -3.65
CA ILE A 96 9.89 -6.34 -2.73
C ILE A 96 10.41 -7.30 -1.64
N ILE A 97 9.52 -8.11 -1.05
CA ILE A 97 9.86 -8.96 0.11
C ILE A 97 9.92 -10.45 -0.21
N GLY A 98 9.63 -10.82 -1.46
CA GLY A 98 9.47 -12.21 -1.89
C GLY A 98 8.04 -12.72 -1.71
N VAL A 99 7.78 -13.89 -2.30
CA VAL A 99 6.53 -14.64 -2.06
C VAL A 99 6.66 -15.36 -0.71
N PRO A 100 5.62 -15.33 0.15
CA PRO A 100 5.58 -16.10 1.38
C PRO A 100 5.85 -17.61 1.21
#